data_AF-A0A497A504-F1
#
_entry.id   AF-A0A497A504-F1
#
_cell.length_a   1.000
_cell.length_b   1.000
_cell.length_c   1.000
_cell.angle_alpha   90.00
_cell.angle_beta   90.00
_cell.angle_gamma   90.00
#
_symmetry.space_group_name_H-M   'P 1'
#
loop_
_entity.id
_entity.type
_entity.pdbx_description
1 polymer ?
#
loop_
_entity_poly.entity_id
_entity_poly.type
_entity_poly.pdbx_seq_one_letter_code
_entity_poly.pdbx_strand_id
1 'polypeptide(L)' 'VRRTISLALTPEAKVGDYVIVHTGFAISVLDEEEAQESLALFAELEESWAAEEAAGAYAT' A
#
# COMPACT_ATOMS: atom_id res chain seq x y z
N VAL A 1 -9.14 -6.31 2.28
CA VAL A 1 -10.20 -5.27 2.43
C VAL A 1 -10.65 -4.82 1.04
N ARG A 2 -11.91 -4.42 0.84
CA ARG A 2 -12.39 -3.80 -0.42
C ARG A 2 -12.98 -2.42 -0.13
N ARG A 3 -12.72 -1.45 -0.99
CA ARG A 3 -13.25 -0.08 -0.91
C ARG A 3 -13.63 0.42 -2.31
N THR A 4 -14.71 1.18 -2.40
CA THR A 4 -15.07 1.92 -3.61
C THR A 4 -14.30 3.24 -3.64
N ILE A 5 -13.68 3.56 -4.77
CA ILE A 5 -12.90 4.79 -4.98
C ILE A 5 -13.28 5.44 -6.30
N SER A 6 -12.94 6.72 -6.46
CA SER A 6 -13.10 7.45 -7.72
C SER A 6 -11.86 7.34 -8.60
N LEU A 7 -12.06 7.08 -9.89
CA LEU A 7 -11.02 7.09 -10.93
C LEU A 7 -11.03 8.40 -11.75
N ALA A 8 -11.72 9.44 -11.28
CA ALA A 8 -11.87 10.69 -12.04
C ALA A 8 -10.53 11.36 -12.40
N LEU A 9 -9.47 11.09 -11.64
CA LEU A 9 -8.12 11.63 -11.86
C LEU A 9 -7.20 10.70 -12.66
N THR A 10 -7.63 9.46 -12.90
CA THR A 10 -6.89 8.39 -13.62
C THR A 10 -7.84 7.63 -14.55
N PRO A 11 -8.50 8.31 -15.51
CA PRO A 11 -9.49 7.69 -16.40
C PRO A 11 -8.92 6.56 -17.30
N GLU A 12 -7.60 6.49 -17.44
CA GLU A 12 -6.86 5.47 -18.17
C GLU A 12 -6.73 4.13 -17.44
N ALA A 13 -6.99 4.09 -16.12
CA ALA A 13 -6.84 2.89 -15.31
C ALA A 13 -7.78 1.75 -15.76
N LYS A 14 -7.26 0.53 -15.76
CA LYS A 14 -7.93 -0.69 -16.21
C LYS A 14 -7.95 -1.75 -15.11
N VAL A 15 -8.79 -2.76 -15.30
CA VAL A 15 -8.78 -3.94 -14.44
C VAL A 15 -7.42 -4.62 -14.57
N GLY A 16 -6.77 -4.82 -13.43
CA GLY A 16 -5.41 -5.37 -13.34
C GLY A 16 -4.37 -4.33 -12.92
N ASP A 17 -4.67 -3.03 -13.10
CA ASP A 17 -3.73 -1.97 -12.75
C ASP A 17 -3.66 -1.78 -11.24
N TYR A 18 -2.46 -1.42 -10.78
CA TYR A 18 -2.23 -0.95 -9.42
C TYR A 18 -2.38 0.57 -9.37
N VAL A 19 -2.95 1.08 -8.29
CA VAL A 19 -3.16 2.53 -8.12
C VAL A 19 -2.81 3.00 -6.71
N ILE A 20 -2.30 4.22 -6.61
CA ILE A 20 -2.17 4.92 -5.34
C ILE A 20 -3.50 5.60 -5.01
N VAL A 21 -4.05 5.28 -3.84
CA VAL A 21 -5.30 5.87 -3.36
C VAL A 21 -5.01 6.93 -2.31
N HIS A 22 -5.51 8.14 -2.53
CA HIS A 22 -5.49 9.21 -1.54
C HIS A 22 -6.90 9.79 -1.40
N THR A 23 -7.38 9.90 -0.15
CA THR A 23 -8.67 10.52 0.19
C THR A 23 -9.89 10.03 -0.63
N GLY A 24 -9.86 8.77 -1.09
CA GLY A 24 -10.95 8.16 -1.87
C GLY A 24 -10.81 8.29 -3.39
N PHE A 25 -9.69 8.82 -3.88
CA PHE A 25 -9.38 8.96 -5.29
C PHE A 25 -8.12 8.17 -5.65
N ALA A 26 -8.10 7.54 -6.82
CA ALA A 26 -6.87 7.07 -7.43
C ALA A 26 -6.11 8.27 -8.01
N ILE A 27 -4.90 8.53 -7.52
CA ILE A 27 -4.09 9.70 -7.91
C ILE A 27 -2.93 9.34 -8.86
N SER A 28 -2.60 8.06 -8.98
CA SER A 28 -1.56 7.55 -9.89
C SER A 28 -1.85 6.10 -10.23
N VAL A 29 -1.60 5.71 -11.48
CA VAL A 29 -1.50 4.31 -11.92
C VAL A 29 -0.03 3.89 -11.81
N LEU A 30 0.21 2.68 -11.32
CA LEU A 30 1.53 2.08 -11.21
C LEU A 30 1.61 0.87 -12.14
N ASP A 31 2.79 0.60 -12.66
CA ASP A 31 3.07 -0.71 -13.22
C ASP A 31 3.20 -1.77 -12.10
N GLU A 32 3.20 -3.03 -12.51
CA GLU A 32 3.20 -4.14 -11.58
C GLU A 32 4.51 -4.25 -10.78
N GLU A 33 5.66 -3.92 -11.39
CA GLU A 33 6.96 -4.01 -10.73
C GLU A 33 7.06 -2.98 -9.59
N GLU A 34 6.76 -1.71 -9.88
CA GLU A 34 6.75 -0.63 -8.88
C GLU A 34 5.77 -0.93 -7.73
N ALA A 35 4.61 -1.50 -8.05
CA ALA A 35 3.62 -1.88 -7.05
C ALA A 35 4.14 -3.00 -6.13
N GLN A 36 4.79 -4.02 -6.68
CA GLN A 36 5.36 -5.11 -5.87
C GLN A 36 6.51 -4.63 -4.99
N GLU A 37 7.41 -3.79 -5.51
CA GLU A 37 8.50 -3.21 -4.71
C GLU A 37 7.94 -2.40 -3.54
N SER A 38 6.94 -1.56 -3.80
CA SER A 38 6.27 -0.78 -2.75
C SER A 38 5.66 -1.68 -1.68
N LEU A 39 4.96 -2.76 -2.07
CA LEU A 39 4.35 -3.71 -1.15
C LEU A 39 5.39 -4.48 -0.32
N ALA A 40 6.51 -4.87 -0.93
CA ALA A 40 7.61 -5.52 -0.22
C ALA A 40 8.19 -4.61 0.87
N LEU A 41 8.44 -3.34 0.56
CA LEU A 41 8.91 -2.37 1.54
C LEU A 41 7.90 -2.14 2.68
N PHE A 42 6.60 -2.12 2.39
CA PHE A 42 5.59 -2.05 3.46
C PHE A 42 5.60 -3.28 4.36
N ALA A 43 5.80 -4.48 3.80
CA ALA A 43 5.91 -5.71 4.59
C ALA A 43 7.15 -5.68 5.52
N GLU A 44 8.30 -5.21 5.01
CA GLU A 44 9.51 -5.05 5.83
C GLU A 44 9.30 -4.06 6.99
N LEU A 45 8.58 -2.96 6.75
CA LEU A 45 8.24 -1.98 7.80
C LEU A 45 7.32 -2.60 8.86
N GLU A 46 6.30 -3.37 8.44
CA GLU A 46 5.41 -4.08 9.36
C GLU A 46 6.18 -5.09 10.24
N GLU A 47 7.10 -5.86 9.65
CA GLU A 47 7.97 -6.80 10.38
C GLU A 47 8.88 -6.08 11.38
N SER A 48 9.49 -4.96 10.97
CA SER A 48 10.34 -4.13 11.82
C SER A 48 9.58 -3.63 13.05
N TRP A 49 8.39 -3.04 12.86
CA TRP A 49 7.56 -2.55 13.96
C TRP A 49 7.09 -3.67 14.89
N ALA A 50 6.72 -4.83 14.33
CA ALA A 50 6.33 -6.00 15.13
C ALA A 50 7.49 -6.52 15.99
N ALA A 51 8.72 -6.52 15.45
CA ALA A 51 9.92 -6.91 16.20
C ALA A 51 10.24 -5.94 17.34
N GLU A 52 10.11 -4.62 17.10
CA GLU A 52 10.28 -3.59 18.13
C GLU A 52 9.21 -3.71 19.24
N GLU A 53 7.95 -3.92 18.88
CA GLU A 53 6.85 -4.10 19.84
C GLU A 53 7.07 -5.34 20.70
N ALA A 54 7.49 -6.46 20.10
CA ALA A 54 7.83 -7.68 20.82
C ALA A 54 9.00 -7.46 21.78
N ALA A 55 10.07 -6.76 21.36
CA ALA A 55 11.22 -6.46 22.21
C ALA A 55 10.85 -5.53 23.38
N GLY A 56 9.97 -4.55 23.16
CA GLY A 56 9.48 -3.65 24.19
C GLY A 56 8.54 -4.32 25.20
N ALA A 57 7.76 -5.32 24.77
CA ALA A 57 6.82 -6.06 25.62
C ALA A 57 7.51 -6.97 26.66
N TYR A 58 8.78 -7.34 26.46
CA TYR A 58 9.57 -8.13 27.43
C TYR A 58 10.46 -7.26 28.36
N ALA A 59 10.38 -5.93 28.28
CA ALA A 59 11.26 -5.00 29.02
C ALA A 59 10.70 -4.50 30.38
N THR A 60 9.63 -5.11 30.92
CA THR A 60 9.03 -4.78 32.24
C THR A 60 9.20 -5.89 33.27
#